data_AF-K3ZMM0-F1
#
_entry.id   AF-K3ZMM0-F1
#
_cell.length_a   1.000
_cell.length_b   1.000
_cell.length_c   1.000
_cell.angle_alpha   90.00
_cell.angle_beta   90.00
_cell.angle_gamma   90.00
#
_symmetry.space_group_name_H-M   'P 1'
#
loop_
_entity.id
_entity.type
_entity.pdbx_description
1 polymer ?
#
loop_
_entity_poly.entity_id
_entity_poly.type
_entity_poly.pdbx_seq_one_letter_code
_entity_poly.pdbx_strand_id
1 'polypeptide(L)'
;MAGLSDLDFGPRLEIQLLVQERFSFLVSFSPTSSEPEFWLVASFGGSALHLNVESIGLILQSCLGGTALNFNVQHLSGCMFWLFVASKNVGFLVYRLRSHVCKLFALFFALWGNGGPNWQWEHILWLKEEEDEWTHVQ
;
A
#
# COMPACT_ATOMS: atom_id res chain seq x y z
N MET A 1 -16.23 -17.67 -15.68
CA MET A 1 -16.01 -16.90 -14.44
C MET A 1 -14.54 -17.06 -14.10
N ALA A 2 -13.80 -15.96 -13.98
CA ALA A 2 -12.39 -16.06 -13.58
C ALA A 2 -12.31 -16.42 -12.09
N GLY A 3 -11.41 -17.32 -11.73
CA GLY A 3 -11.22 -17.77 -10.35
C GLY A 3 -9.91 -17.25 -9.76
N LEU A 4 -9.74 -17.37 -8.44
CA LEU A 4 -8.45 -17.10 -7.78
C LEU A 4 -7.32 -18.03 -8.26
N SER A 5 -7.68 -19.12 -8.94
CA SER A 5 -6.77 -20.07 -9.59
C SER A 5 -6.05 -19.48 -10.82
N ASP A 6 -6.57 -18.39 -11.39
CA ASP A 6 -6.00 -17.74 -12.59
C ASP A 6 -4.95 -16.66 -12.26
N LEU A 7 -4.56 -16.53 -10.97
CA LEU A 7 -3.56 -15.57 -10.53
C LEU A 7 -2.17 -15.95 -11.07
N ASP A 8 -1.48 -14.98 -11.66
CA ASP A 8 -0.10 -15.14 -12.12
C ASP A 8 0.88 -14.89 -10.95
N PHE A 9 1.69 -15.91 -10.63
CA PHE A 9 2.67 -15.86 -9.54
C PHE A 9 4.09 -15.47 -10.02
N GLY A 10 4.29 -15.20 -11.31
CA GLY A 10 5.58 -14.74 -11.85
C GLY A 10 6.16 -13.49 -11.16
N PRO A 11 5.37 -12.42 -10.91
CA PRO A 11 5.87 -11.18 -10.29
C PRO A 11 6.40 -11.38 -8.86
N ARG A 12 5.90 -12.41 -8.16
CA ARG A 12 6.20 -12.71 -6.77
C ARG A 12 7.69 -12.89 -6.51
N LEU A 13 8.38 -13.60 -7.41
CA LEU A 13 9.72 -14.11 -7.15
C LEU A 13 10.74 -12.97 -7.13
N GLU A 14 10.62 -12.01 -8.05
CA GLU A 14 11.53 -10.87 -8.15
C GLU A 14 11.42 -9.95 -6.94
N ILE A 15 10.19 -9.64 -6.50
CA ILE A 15 9.96 -8.77 -5.35
C ILE A 15 10.43 -9.43 -4.05
N GLN A 16 10.13 -10.72 -3.86
CA GLN A 16 10.56 -11.44 -2.67
C GLN A 16 12.09 -11.56 -2.59
N LEU A 17 12.77 -11.84 -3.70
CA LEU A 17 14.24 -11.86 -3.75
C LEU A 17 14.84 -10.48 -3.49
N LEU A 18 14.28 -9.42 -4.09
CA LEU A 18 14.72 -8.04 -3.85
C LEU A 18 14.62 -7.65 -2.38
N VAL A 19 13.51 -8.00 -1.72
CA VAL A 19 13.30 -7.67 -0.30
C VAL A 19 14.26 -8.46 0.59
N GLN A 20 14.45 -9.74 0.29
CA GLN A 20 15.36 -10.60 1.05
C GLN A 20 16.82 -10.17 0.87
N GLU A 21 17.25 -9.84 -0.34
CA GLU A 21 18.62 -9.41 -0.65
C GLU A 21 18.93 -8.02 -0.06
N ARG A 22 18.01 -7.06 -0.20
CA ARG A 22 18.23 -5.67 0.23
C ARG A 22 18.09 -5.47 1.73
N PHE A 23 17.16 -6.18 2.35
CA PHE A 23 16.71 -5.86 3.70
C PHE A 23 16.82 -7.04 4.67
N SER A 24 17.13 -8.26 4.21
CA SER A 24 17.13 -9.47 5.05
C SER A 24 15.80 -9.70 5.80
N PHE A 25 14.71 -9.13 5.27
CA PHE A 25 13.36 -9.24 5.82
C PHE A 25 12.44 -9.98 4.85
N LEU A 26 11.29 -10.40 5.35
CA LEU A 26 10.17 -10.86 4.52
C LEU A 26 9.31 -9.65 4.12
N VAL A 27 8.53 -9.84 3.06
CA VAL A 27 7.58 -8.80 2.59
C VAL A 27 6.42 -8.63 3.57
N SER A 28 5.97 -9.73 4.17
CA SER A 28 4.91 -9.77 5.19
C SER A 28 5.49 -9.77 6.60
N PHE A 29 4.71 -9.32 7.59
CA PHE A 29 5.15 -9.24 8.99
C PHE A 29 5.70 -10.59 9.51
N SER A 30 6.74 -10.52 10.33
CA SER A 30 7.26 -11.64 11.11
C SER A 30 7.34 -11.21 12.58
N PRO A 31 6.82 -11.99 13.53
CA PRO A 31 6.89 -11.65 14.96
C PRO A 31 8.33 -11.57 15.51
N THR A 32 9.33 -11.99 14.72
CA THR A 32 10.75 -11.88 15.05
C THR A 32 11.39 -10.56 14.61
N SER A 33 10.69 -9.69 13.86
CA SER A 33 11.24 -8.42 13.42
C SER A 33 11.11 -7.34 14.50
N SER A 34 12.20 -6.65 14.80
CA SER A 34 12.23 -5.52 15.74
C SER A 34 11.66 -4.21 15.15
N GLU A 35 11.37 -4.19 13.85
CA GLU A 35 10.85 -3.02 13.14
C GLU A 35 9.32 -2.92 13.29
N PRO A 36 8.75 -1.71 13.42
CA PRO A 36 7.32 -1.52 13.46
C PRO A 36 6.68 -1.80 12.09
N GLU A 37 5.47 -2.37 12.11
CA GLU A 37 4.66 -2.53 10.90
C GLU A 37 4.41 -1.19 10.22
N PHE A 38 4.37 -1.21 8.89
CA PHE A 38 4.07 -0.04 8.08
C PHE A 38 2.85 -0.31 7.20
N TRP A 39 2.00 0.69 6.99
CA TRP A 39 0.77 0.51 6.24
C TRP A 39 0.74 1.31 4.94
N LEU A 40 0.03 0.77 3.96
CA LEU A 40 -0.25 1.37 2.66
C LEU A 40 -1.71 1.14 2.30
N VAL A 41 -2.16 1.80 1.23
CA VAL A 41 -3.46 1.54 0.62
C VAL A 41 -3.26 0.80 -0.70
N ALA A 42 -3.96 -0.31 -0.84
CA ALA A 42 -4.14 -1.05 -2.07
C ALA A 42 -5.52 -0.70 -2.65
N SER A 43 -5.56 -0.15 -3.86
CA SER A 43 -6.81 0.13 -4.58
C SER A 43 -6.92 -0.74 -5.82
N PHE A 44 -8.10 -1.32 -6.03
CA PHE A 44 -8.39 -2.19 -7.16
C PHE A 44 -9.30 -1.51 -8.19
N GLY A 45 -8.97 -1.64 -9.47
CA GLY A 45 -9.76 -1.18 -10.60
C GLY A 45 -10.12 -2.33 -11.54
N GLY A 46 -11.33 -2.29 -12.11
CA GLY A 46 -11.77 -3.21 -13.16
C GLY A 46 -11.72 -4.70 -12.77
N SER A 47 -11.95 -5.03 -11.50
CA SER A 47 -11.79 -6.41 -11.02
C SER A 47 -12.89 -7.33 -11.55
N ALA A 48 -12.50 -8.40 -12.23
CA ALA A 48 -13.39 -9.52 -12.58
C ALA A 48 -13.62 -10.49 -11.41
N LEU A 49 -12.97 -10.25 -10.27
CA LEU A 49 -13.00 -11.07 -9.06
C LEU A 49 -13.85 -10.41 -7.97
N HIS A 50 -14.46 -11.24 -7.11
CA HIS A 50 -15.14 -10.75 -5.91
C HIS A 50 -14.11 -10.35 -4.85
N LEU A 51 -13.96 -9.04 -4.63
CA LEU A 51 -12.98 -8.49 -3.70
C LEU A 51 -13.47 -8.58 -2.26
N ASN A 52 -12.90 -9.51 -1.50
CA ASN A 52 -12.99 -9.58 -0.04
C ASN A 52 -11.59 -9.58 0.60
N VAL A 53 -11.54 -9.39 1.92
CA VAL A 53 -10.27 -9.31 2.67
C VAL A 53 -9.36 -10.54 2.42
N GLU A 54 -9.93 -11.74 2.38
CA GLU A 54 -9.19 -12.99 2.16
C GLU A 54 -8.60 -13.09 0.74
N SER A 55 -9.42 -12.82 -0.28
CA SER A 55 -9.02 -12.81 -1.69
C SER A 55 -7.92 -11.79 -1.94
N ILE A 56 -7.96 -10.65 -1.26
CA ILE A 56 -6.95 -9.60 -1.40
C ILE A 56 -5.66 -10.03 -0.74
N GLY A 57 -5.71 -10.67 0.43
CA GLY A 57 -4.52 -11.31 1.02
C GLY A 57 -3.85 -12.28 0.05
N LEU A 58 -4.64 -13.10 -0.67
CA LEU A 58 -4.14 -14.03 -1.68
C LEU A 58 -3.59 -13.32 -2.92
N ILE A 59 -4.26 -12.27 -3.41
CA ILE A 59 -3.80 -11.47 -4.54
C ILE A 59 -2.47 -10.80 -4.18
N LEU A 60 -2.37 -10.19 -3.00
CA LEU A 60 -1.14 -9.57 -2.52
C LEU A 60 -0.02 -10.60 -2.34
N GLN A 61 -0.32 -11.79 -1.82
CA GLN A 61 0.64 -12.88 -1.75
C GLN A 61 1.13 -13.30 -3.15
N SER A 62 0.26 -13.32 -4.15
CA SER A 62 0.64 -13.63 -5.54
C SER A 62 1.49 -12.53 -6.19
N CYS A 63 1.23 -11.26 -5.86
CA CYS A 63 1.93 -10.12 -6.46
C CYS A 63 3.24 -9.80 -5.75
N LEU A 64 3.22 -9.73 -4.42
CA LEU A 64 4.31 -9.23 -3.58
C LEU A 64 5.11 -10.35 -2.90
N GLY A 65 4.50 -11.53 -2.73
CA GLY A 65 5.08 -12.63 -1.95
C GLY A 65 4.66 -12.62 -0.49
N GLY A 66 5.44 -13.28 0.36
CA GLY A 66 5.11 -13.43 1.78
C GLY A 66 3.90 -14.35 2.02
N THR A 67 3.18 -14.09 3.13
CA THR A 67 2.02 -14.87 3.60
C THR A 67 0.79 -13.97 3.67
N ALA A 68 -0.32 -14.39 3.04
CA ALA A 68 -1.58 -13.65 2.95
C ALA A 68 -2.10 -13.17 4.32
N LEU A 69 -2.03 -14.03 5.33
CA LEU A 69 -2.50 -13.72 6.69
C LEU A 69 -1.69 -12.62 7.37
N ASN A 70 -0.41 -12.46 6.99
CA ASN A 70 0.51 -11.53 7.64
C ASN A 70 0.45 -10.12 7.04
N PHE A 71 -0.42 -9.88 6.06
CA PHE A 71 -0.66 -8.55 5.49
C PHE A 71 -1.73 -7.75 6.25
N ASN A 72 -2.42 -8.38 7.22
CA ASN A 72 -3.47 -7.77 8.05
C ASN A 72 -4.43 -6.86 7.24
N VAL A 73 -4.94 -7.37 6.13
CA VAL A 73 -5.74 -6.58 5.19
C VAL A 73 -7.03 -6.11 5.86
N GLN A 74 -7.34 -4.82 5.74
CA GLN A 74 -8.60 -4.26 6.25
C GLN A 74 -9.32 -3.50 5.15
N HIS A 75 -10.64 -3.61 5.10
CA HIS A 75 -11.44 -2.84 4.13
C HIS A 75 -11.50 -1.38 4.55
N LEU A 76 -11.29 -0.47 3.60
CA LEU A 76 -11.37 0.97 3.83
C LEU A 76 -12.66 1.54 3.24
N SER A 77 -12.78 1.55 1.91
CA SER A 77 -13.96 2.03 1.19
C SER A 77 -13.92 1.58 -0.26
N GLY A 78 -15.09 1.26 -0.83
CA GLY A 78 -15.19 0.80 -2.22
C GLY A 78 -14.23 -0.36 -2.50
N CYS A 79 -13.33 -0.17 -3.47
CA CYS A 79 -12.30 -1.13 -3.85
C CYS A 79 -10.92 -0.83 -3.23
N MET A 80 -10.88 -0.12 -2.10
CA MET A 80 -9.66 0.29 -1.40
C MET A 80 -9.52 -0.45 -0.07
N PHE A 81 -8.30 -0.88 0.23
CA PHE A 81 -7.98 -1.72 1.38
C PHE A 81 -6.66 -1.27 2.00
N TRP A 82 -6.61 -1.34 3.33
CA TRP A 82 -5.36 -1.22 4.08
C TRP A 82 -4.52 -2.48 3.90
N LEU A 83 -3.22 -2.26 3.74
CA LEU A 83 -2.20 -3.28 3.61
C LEU A 83 -1.10 -2.99 4.63
N PHE A 84 -0.82 -3.92 5.52
CA PHE A 84 0.28 -3.82 6.47
C PHE A 84 1.45 -4.68 6.00
N VAL A 85 2.65 -4.13 6.06
CA VAL A 85 3.90 -4.78 5.65
C VAL A 85 4.91 -4.73 6.79
N ALA A 86 5.94 -5.56 6.69
CA ALA A 86 6.89 -5.79 7.78
C ALA A 86 7.65 -4.54 8.26
N SER A 87 7.94 -3.58 7.38
CA SER A 87 8.67 -2.36 7.74
C SER A 87 8.44 -1.22 6.76
N LYS A 88 8.83 -0.01 7.17
CA LYS A 88 8.75 1.20 6.32
C LYS A 88 9.54 1.06 5.02
N ASN A 89 10.69 0.39 5.06
CA ASN A 89 11.52 0.16 3.87
C ASN A 89 10.82 -0.76 2.87
N VAL A 90 10.21 -1.85 3.36
CA VAL A 90 9.38 -2.73 2.53
C VAL A 90 8.19 -1.97 1.96
N GLY A 91 7.54 -1.13 2.78
CA GLY A 91 6.42 -0.31 2.32
C GLY A 91 6.79 0.64 1.19
N PHE A 92 7.92 1.34 1.29
CA PHE A 92 8.39 2.19 0.20
C PHE A 92 8.78 1.40 -1.05
N LEU A 93 9.31 0.18 -0.91
CA LEU A 93 9.56 -0.68 -2.06
C LEU A 93 8.25 -1.05 -2.76
N VAL A 94 7.24 -1.48 -2.00
CA VAL A 94 5.90 -1.79 -2.53
C VAL A 94 5.27 -0.57 -3.20
N TYR A 95 5.37 0.61 -2.57
CA TYR A 95 4.90 1.87 -3.16
C TYR A 95 5.62 2.20 -4.49
N ARG A 96 6.93 1.93 -4.58
CA ARG A 96 7.71 2.17 -5.81
C ARG A 96 7.29 1.28 -6.98
N LEU A 97 6.65 0.14 -6.73
CA LEU A 97 6.05 -0.69 -7.79
C LEU A 97 4.92 0.06 -8.51
N ARG A 98 4.31 1.07 -7.88
CA ARG A 98 3.18 1.90 -8.34
C ARG A 98 1.89 1.13 -8.59
N SER A 99 1.94 0.17 -9.50
CA SER A 99 0.78 -0.65 -9.86
C SER A 99 1.17 -1.99 -10.45
N HIS A 100 0.27 -2.95 -10.31
CA HIS A 100 0.32 -4.24 -10.97
C HIS A 100 -0.99 -4.44 -11.74
N VAL A 101 -0.90 -4.60 -13.06
CA VAL A 101 -2.07 -4.76 -13.93
C VAL A 101 -2.04 -6.13 -14.57
N CYS A 102 -3.12 -6.88 -14.40
CA CYS A 102 -3.33 -8.18 -15.03
C CYS A 102 -4.70 -8.23 -15.71
N LYS A 103 -5.00 -9.34 -16.38
CA LYS A 103 -6.31 -9.55 -17.05
C LYS A 103 -7.49 -9.58 -16.07
N LEU A 104 -7.22 -9.85 -14.79
CA LEU A 104 -8.25 -10.03 -13.76
C LEU A 104 -8.53 -8.75 -12.98
N PHE A 105 -7.53 -7.88 -12.80
CA PHE A 105 -7.62 -6.65 -12.02
C PHE A 105 -6.46 -5.71 -12.31
N ALA A 106 -6.65 -4.43 -12.02
CA ALA A 106 -5.59 -3.45 -11.85
C ALA A 106 -5.43 -3.12 -10.36
N LEU A 107 -4.25 -3.36 -9.80
CA LEU A 107 -3.89 -3.07 -8.42
C LEU A 107 -2.97 -1.85 -8.38
N PHE A 108 -3.27 -0.87 -7.54
CA PHE A 108 -2.45 0.32 -7.34
C PHE A 108 -2.07 0.44 -5.87
N PHE A 109 -0.83 0.89 -5.61
CA PHE A 109 -0.31 1.11 -4.27
C PHE A 109 -0.16 2.61 -4.02
N ALA A 110 -0.74 3.08 -2.93
CA ALA A 110 -0.64 4.46 -2.49
C ALA A 110 -0.14 4.54 -1.05
N LEU A 111 0.72 5.52 -0.79
CA LEU A 111 0.92 6.02 0.57
C LEU A 111 -0.29 6.87 0.90
N TRP A 112 -0.99 6.52 1.97
CA TRP A 112 -2.20 7.25 2.31
C TRP A 112 -1.88 8.37 3.28
N GLY A 113 -1.91 9.61 2.77
CA GLY A 113 -1.83 10.83 3.56
C GLY A 113 -3.22 11.31 3.95
N ASN A 114 -3.95 10.56 4.79
CA ASN A 114 -5.31 10.91 5.23
C ASN A 114 -6.36 11.10 4.12
N GLY A 115 -6.14 10.58 2.91
CA GLY A 115 -7.21 10.45 1.91
C GLY A 115 -7.63 11.74 1.20
N GLY A 116 -6.73 12.72 1.07
CA GLY A 116 -6.99 13.95 0.30
C GLY A 116 -5.89 15.01 0.50
N PRO A 117 -6.03 16.19 -0.12
CA PRO A 117 -5.25 17.36 0.24
C PRO A 117 -5.32 17.56 1.75
N ASN A 118 -4.16 17.75 2.39
CA ASN A 118 -4.11 17.97 3.83
C ASN A 118 -4.55 19.40 4.14
N TRP A 119 -5.86 19.65 4.00
CA TRP A 119 -6.45 20.99 4.09
C TRP A 119 -6.12 21.68 5.41
N GLN A 120 -5.93 20.92 6.50
CA GLN A 120 -5.52 21.46 7.79
C GLN A 120 -4.11 22.03 7.73
N TRP A 121 -3.19 21.29 7.12
CA TRP A 121 -1.82 21.75 6.91
C TRP A 121 -1.75 22.90 5.90
N GLU A 122 -2.52 22.84 4.81
CA GLU A 122 -2.66 23.94 3.83
C GLU A 122 -3.23 25.21 4.48
N HIS A 123 -4.22 25.08 5.36
CA HIS A 123 -4.80 26.20 6.10
C HIS A 123 -3.83 26.80 7.13
N ILE A 124 -3.04 25.97 7.82
CA ILE A 124 -1.97 26.44 8.72
C ILE A 124 -0.91 27.21 7.92
N LEU A 125 -0.54 26.70 6.75
CA LEU A 125 0.41 27.37 5.86
C LEU A 125 -0.13 28.72 5.39
N TRP A 126 -1.39 28.77 4.96
CA TRP A 126 -2.07 30.00 4.53
C TRP A 126 -2.14 31.05 5.64
N LEU A 127 -2.50 30.66 6.87
CA LEU A 127 -2.52 31.60 8.01
C LEU A 127 -1.14 32.20 8.32
N LYS A 128 -0.09 31.40 8.13
CA LYS A 128 1.29 31.86 8.31
C LYS A 128 1.70 32.83 7.20
N GLU A 129 1.33 32.53 5.96
CA GLU A 129 1.55 33.42 4.81
C GLU A 129 0.83 34.76 5.02
N GLU A 130 -0.41 34.74 5.50
CA GLU A 130 -1.14 35.96 5.89
C GLU A 130 -0.37 36.74 6.96
N GLU A 131 0.01 36.12 8.08
CA GLU A 131 0.75 36.77 9.17
C GLU A 131 2.06 37.42 8.69
N ASP A 132 2.76 36.79 7.74
CA ASP A 132 3.98 37.31 7.13
C ASP A 132 3.70 38.46 6.12
N GLU A 133 2.51 38.54 5.52
CA GLU A 133 2.10 39.63 4.60
C GLU A 133 1.65 40.91 5.33
N TRP A 134 1.17 40.82 6.57
CA TRP A 134 0.73 41.99 7.34
C TRP A 134 1.92 42.84 7.83
N THR A 135 2.45 43.72 6.98
CA THR A 135 3.32 44.82 7.45
C THR A 135 2.50 45.82 8.25
N HIS A 136 2.81 45.97 9.54
CA HIS A 136 2.21 47.02 10.39
C HIS A 136 2.48 48.40 9.78
N VAL A 137 1.41 49.07 9.36
CA VAL A 137 1.46 50.47 8.90
C VAL A 137 1.36 51.36 10.15
N GLN A 138 2.45 52.08 10.47
CA GLN A 138 2.50 53.09 11.53
C GLN A 138 1.96 54.44 11.08
#